data_AF-A0A1C3NI39-F1
#
_entry.id   AF-A0A1C3NI39-F1
#
_cell.length_a   1.000
_cell.length_b   1.000
_cell.length_c   1.000
_cell.angle_alpha   90.00
_cell.angle_beta   90.00
_cell.angle_gamma   90.00
#
_symmetry.space_group_name_H-M   'P 1'
#
loop_
_entity.id
_entity.type
_entity.pdbx_description
1 polymer ?
#
loop_
_entity_poly.entity_id
_entity_poly.type
_entity_poly.pdbx_seq_one_letter_code
_entity_poly.pdbx_strand_id
1 'polypeptide(L)'
;MGILLYLVPAFALWALIATGLAFVRGRLLRAESGELASAQDSLGRYQAALSQLKARAAATTLELESLQRSYAVLQQSLEQQEQNTSVQQATTADQVMPMVLVQRLDIANEIGALFAHVARVARSLRRYSAYSRGHNAPEPTTARYDLHWLADCLHSFDQVGHALLRGNVAALITACQDLLSMYEHYLKDGSGYNSRDTFLRLSSDVPLSEATDAIRSIIVKATLAQDVRDAVQDDEVVANAG
;
A
#
# COMPACT_ATOMS: atom_id res chain seq x y z
N MET A 1 -82.69 3.18 -21.86
CA MET A 1 -81.71 2.06 -21.83
C MET A 1 -80.47 2.26 -22.72
N GLY A 2 -80.37 3.31 -23.56
CA GLY A 2 -79.19 3.53 -24.42
C GLY A 2 -77.99 4.25 -23.79
N ILE A 3 -78.19 5.06 -22.74
CA ILE A 3 -77.12 5.89 -22.14
C ILE A 3 -76.15 5.06 -21.27
N LEU A 4 -76.63 4.00 -20.62
CA LEU A 4 -75.82 3.10 -19.78
C LEU A 4 -74.80 2.27 -20.58
N LEU A 5 -75.09 1.96 -21.85
CA LEU A 5 -74.21 1.18 -22.72
C LEU A 5 -72.94 1.93 -23.14
N TYR A 6 -72.98 3.26 -23.20
CA TYR A 6 -71.80 4.09 -23.52
C TYR A 6 -71.03 4.55 -22.28
N LEU A 7 -71.67 4.52 -21.10
CA LEU A 7 -71.06 4.94 -19.85
C LEU A 7 -69.94 3.96 -19.42
N VAL A 8 -70.22 2.66 -19.48
CA VAL A 8 -69.30 1.60 -19.05
C VAL A 8 -67.97 1.60 -19.82
N PRO A 9 -67.94 1.65 -21.18
CA PRO A 9 -66.67 1.72 -21.91
C PRO A 9 -65.93 3.04 -21.69
N ALA A 10 -66.65 4.16 -21.48
CA ALA A 10 -66.04 5.44 -21.18
C ALA A 10 -65.33 5.45 -19.81
N PHE A 11 -65.92 4.83 -18.79
CA PHE A 11 -65.30 4.66 -17.48
C PHE A 11 -64.09 3.72 -17.54
N ALA A 12 -64.16 2.63 -18.32
CA ALA A 12 -63.02 1.72 -18.50
C ALA A 12 -61.83 2.42 -19.20
N LEU A 13 -62.10 3.23 -20.23
CA LEU A 13 -61.08 4.02 -20.91
C LEU A 13 -60.42 5.02 -19.95
N TRP A 14 -61.23 5.73 -19.14
CA TRP A 14 -60.72 6.65 -18.12
C TRP A 14 -59.87 5.95 -17.05
N ALA A 15 -60.27 4.77 -16.60
CA ALA A 15 -59.51 3.98 -15.63
C ALA A 15 -58.15 3.55 -16.18
N LEU A 16 -58.07 3.14 -17.46
CA LEU A 16 -56.81 2.79 -18.11
C LEU A 16 -55.88 4.00 -18.25
N ILE A 17 -56.42 5.15 -18.64
CA ILE A 17 -55.64 6.41 -18.74
C ILE A 17 -55.12 6.80 -17.36
N ALA A 18 -55.97 6.79 -16.33
CA ALA A 18 -55.59 7.13 -14.96
C ALA A 18 -54.51 6.19 -14.40
N THR A 19 -54.64 4.88 -14.66
CA THR A 19 -53.66 3.87 -14.23
C THR A 19 -52.32 4.07 -14.92
N GLY A 20 -52.32 4.34 -16.23
CA GLY A 20 -51.10 4.65 -16.98
C GLY A 20 -50.40 5.90 -16.45
N LEU A 21 -51.17 6.96 -16.16
CA LEU A 21 -50.63 8.22 -15.65
C LEU A 21 -50.08 8.09 -14.22
N ALA A 22 -50.75 7.32 -13.37
CA ALA A 22 -50.27 6.99 -12.02
C ALA A 22 -48.99 6.16 -12.07
N PHE A 23 -48.88 5.20 -13.00
CA PHE A 23 -47.68 4.38 -13.15
C PHE A 23 -46.47 5.20 -13.61
N VAL A 24 -46.64 6.06 -14.62
CA VAL A 24 -45.57 6.94 -15.13
C VAL A 24 -45.13 7.92 -14.04
N ARG A 25 -46.07 8.55 -13.35
CA ARG A 25 -45.77 9.49 -12.25
C ARG A 25 -45.10 8.80 -11.06
N GLY A 26 -45.51 7.57 -10.74
CA GLY A 26 -44.86 6.76 -9.71
C GLY A 26 -43.42 6.38 -10.06
N ARG A 27 -43.12 6.12 -11.34
CA ARG A 27 -41.74 5.86 -11.79
C ARG A 27 -40.87 7.12 -11.73
N LEU A 28 -41.41 8.27 -12.11
CA LEU A 28 -40.72 9.57 -12.00
C LEU A 28 -40.38 9.91 -10.55
N LEU A 29 -41.36 9.79 -9.63
CA LEU A 29 -41.15 10.05 -8.21
C LEU A 29 -40.13 9.08 -7.59
N ARG A 30 -40.12 7.81 -8.02
CA ARG A 30 -39.12 6.83 -7.58
C ARG A 30 -37.71 7.19 -8.04
N ALA A 31 -37.56 7.68 -9.28
CA ALA A 31 -36.26 8.13 -9.79
C ALA A 31 -35.73 9.32 -8.98
N GLU A 32 -36.55 10.35 -8.75
CA GLU A 32 -36.18 11.52 -7.93
C GLU A 32 -35.86 11.13 -6.48
N SER A 33 -36.67 10.24 -5.88
CA SER A 33 -36.40 9.76 -4.52
C SER A 33 -35.11 8.95 -4.41
N GLY A 34 -34.74 8.21 -5.47
CA GLY A 34 -33.50 7.45 -5.54
C GLY A 34 -32.27 8.36 -5.59
N GLU A 35 -32.35 9.46 -6.35
CA GLU A 35 -31.28 10.46 -6.41
C GLU A 35 -31.06 11.14 -5.05
N LEU A 36 -32.14 11.55 -4.36
CA LEU A 36 -32.07 12.14 -3.02
C LEU A 36 -31.48 11.17 -1.98
N ALA A 37 -31.87 9.89 -2.02
CA ALA A 37 -31.31 8.86 -1.15
C ALA A 37 -29.81 8.65 -1.42
N SER A 38 -29.40 8.65 -2.68
CA SER A 38 -27.98 8.50 -3.06
C SER A 38 -27.14 9.71 -2.63
N ALA A 39 -27.69 10.93 -2.71
CA ALA A 39 -27.04 12.13 -2.24
C ALA A 39 -26.87 12.12 -0.72
N GLN A 40 -27.91 11.74 0.03
CA GLN A 40 -27.84 11.61 1.50
C GLN A 40 -26.81 10.56 1.94
N ASP A 41 -26.80 9.41 1.28
CA ASP A 41 -25.82 8.35 1.57
C ASP A 41 -24.37 8.82 1.31
N SER A 42 -24.14 9.55 0.21
CA SER A 42 -22.82 10.13 -0.06
C SER A 42 -22.40 11.15 1.01
N LEU A 43 -23.31 12.02 1.47
CA LEU A 43 -23.05 12.97 2.55
C LEU A 43 -22.71 12.26 3.86
N GLY A 44 -23.43 11.19 4.20
CA GLY A 44 -23.13 10.36 5.37
C GLY A 44 -21.72 9.76 5.30
N ARG A 45 -21.32 9.24 4.13
CA ARG A 45 -19.96 8.73 3.89
C ARG A 45 -18.89 9.81 4.04
N TYR A 46 -19.12 11.02 3.52
CA TYR A 46 -18.19 12.14 3.69
C TYR A 46 -18.08 12.57 5.16
N GLN A 47 -19.17 12.62 5.89
CA GLN A 47 -19.16 12.95 7.32
C GLN A 47 -18.42 11.89 8.14
N ALA A 48 -18.64 10.61 7.86
CA ALA A 48 -17.91 9.52 8.49
C ALA A 48 -16.40 9.62 8.20
N ALA A 49 -16.01 9.84 6.94
CA ALA A 49 -14.61 10.03 6.58
C ALA A 49 -13.98 11.23 7.31
N LEU A 50 -14.72 12.34 7.45
CA LEU A 50 -14.25 13.53 8.15
C LEU A 50 -14.08 13.28 9.66
N SER A 51 -15.00 12.55 10.29
CA SER A 51 -14.84 12.12 11.69
C SER A 51 -13.64 11.20 11.89
N GLN A 52 -13.37 10.30 10.94
CA GLN A 52 -12.23 9.39 10.99
C GLN A 52 -10.90 10.16 10.84
N LEU A 53 -10.85 11.16 9.96
CA LEU A 53 -9.69 12.04 9.83
C LEU A 53 -9.43 12.86 11.10
N LYS A 54 -10.49 13.39 11.73
CA LYS A 54 -10.38 14.08 13.03
C LYS A 54 -9.85 13.14 14.12
N ALA A 55 -10.34 11.91 14.18
CA ALA A 55 -9.86 10.91 15.14
C ALA A 55 -8.38 10.56 14.91
N ARG A 56 -7.95 10.41 13.65
CA ARG A 56 -6.54 10.18 13.32
C ARG A 56 -5.66 11.35 13.71
N ALA A 57 -6.10 12.59 13.46
CA ALA A 57 -5.35 13.78 13.87
C ALA A 57 -5.17 13.83 15.41
N ALA A 58 -6.21 13.51 16.18
CA ALA A 58 -6.12 13.44 17.64
C ALA A 58 -5.19 12.30 18.13
N ALA A 59 -5.16 11.16 17.44
CA ALA A 59 -4.23 10.08 17.75
C ALA A 59 -2.77 10.51 17.50
N THR A 60 -2.51 11.17 16.36
CA THR A 60 -1.15 11.64 16.03
C THR A 60 -0.62 12.69 17.02
N THR A 61 -1.49 13.55 17.59
CA THR A 61 -1.06 14.51 18.61
C THR A 61 -0.63 13.82 19.91
N LEU A 62 -1.33 12.76 20.31
CA LEU A 62 -0.96 11.97 21.50
C LEU A 62 0.36 11.21 21.27
N GLU A 63 0.57 10.68 20.08
CA GLU A 63 1.84 10.05 19.71
C GLU A 63 3.00 11.03 19.79
N LEU A 64 2.84 12.25 19.26
CA LEU A 64 3.86 13.31 19.34
C LEU A 64 4.19 13.69 20.78
N GLU A 65 3.17 13.87 21.64
CA GLU A 65 3.39 14.13 23.07
C GLU A 65 4.15 12.98 23.75
N SER A 66 3.80 11.74 23.42
CA SER A 66 4.50 10.57 23.96
C SER A 66 5.96 10.50 23.50
N LEU A 67 6.22 10.85 22.24
CA LEU A 67 7.55 10.91 21.66
C LEU A 67 8.38 12.00 22.34
N GLN A 68 7.80 13.18 22.54
CA GLN A 68 8.44 14.30 23.22
C GLN A 68 8.79 13.95 24.68
N ARG A 69 7.92 13.24 25.40
CA ARG A 69 8.23 12.73 26.74
C ARG A 69 9.38 11.73 26.72
N SER A 70 9.37 10.79 25.76
CA SER A 70 10.46 9.81 25.64
C SER A 70 11.80 10.48 25.33
N TYR A 71 11.79 11.53 24.51
CA TYR A 71 12.97 12.32 24.19
C TYR A 71 13.50 13.07 25.42
N ALA A 72 12.61 13.71 26.20
CA ALA A 72 13.00 14.40 27.43
C ALA A 72 13.62 13.44 28.45
N VAL A 73 13.07 12.23 28.61
CA VAL A 73 13.64 11.19 29.47
C VAL A 73 15.01 10.73 28.97
N LEU A 74 15.16 10.55 27.66
CA LEU A 74 16.44 10.16 27.06
C LEU A 74 17.50 11.25 27.30
N GLN A 75 17.15 12.51 27.09
CA GLN A 75 18.05 13.64 27.33
C GLN A 75 18.48 13.70 28.80
N GLN A 76 17.55 13.53 29.74
CA GLN A 76 17.87 13.47 31.17
C GLN A 76 18.79 12.29 31.51
N SER A 77 18.62 11.13 30.85
CA SER A 77 19.50 9.98 31.05
C SER A 77 20.91 10.21 30.50
N LEU A 78 21.05 10.94 29.38
CA LEU A 78 22.35 11.32 28.82
C LEU A 78 23.06 12.34 29.72
N GLU A 79 22.35 13.34 30.24
CA GLU A 79 22.91 14.31 31.19
C GLU A 79 23.36 13.62 32.50
N GLN A 80 22.60 12.63 32.98
CA GLN A 80 23.02 11.79 34.12
C GLN A 80 24.22 10.91 33.77
N GLN A 81 24.31 10.39 32.56
CA GLN A 81 25.46 9.62 32.09
C GLN A 81 26.71 10.49 31.98
N GLU A 82 26.59 11.73 31.50
CA GLU A 82 27.67 12.73 31.44
C GLU A 82 28.14 13.15 32.85
N GLN A 83 27.20 13.35 33.78
CA GLN A 83 27.53 13.63 35.18
C GLN A 83 28.20 12.44 35.86
N ASN A 84 27.71 11.22 35.63
CA ASN A 84 28.33 10.00 36.16
C ASN A 84 29.71 9.75 35.52
N THR A 85 29.89 10.02 34.23
CA THR A 85 31.21 9.98 33.59
C THR A 85 32.15 11.04 34.15
N SER A 86 31.68 12.24 34.50
CA SER A 86 32.51 13.26 35.17
C SER A 86 32.97 12.85 36.59
N VAL A 87 32.23 11.96 37.27
CA VAL A 87 32.64 11.37 38.56
C VAL A 87 33.54 10.14 38.35
N GLN A 88 33.41 9.40 37.26
CA GLN A 88 34.27 8.25 36.90
C GLN A 88 35.55 8.60 36.12
N GLN A 89 35.64 9.79 35.51
CA GLN A 89 36.80 10.23 34.71
C GLN A 89 38.06 10.54 35.53
N ALA A 90 37.98 10.49 36.87
CA ALA A 90 39.17 10.51 37.72
C ALA A 90 39.84 9.12 37.88
N THR A 91 39.23 8.01 37.40
CA THR A 91 39.77 6.66 37.66
C THR A 91 39.79 5.66 36.51
N THR A 92 39.15 5.91 35.36
CA THR A 92 39.16 4.91 34.27
C THR A 92 39.20 5.56 32.89
N ALA A 93 40.38 6.03 32.50
CA ALA A 93 40.72 6.43 31.14
C ALA A 93 41.16 5.21 30.29
N ASP A 94 40.38 4.12 30.27
CA ASP A 94 40.75 2.92 29.48
C ASP A 94 39.59 2.00 29.05
N GLN A 95 38.36 2.51 28.88
CA GLN A 95 37.33 1.72 28.22
C GLN A 95 36.71 2.50 27.06
N VAL A 96 37.29 2.21 25.90
CA VAL A 96 36.78 2.45 24.56
C VAL A 96 35.28 2.14 24.53
N MET A 97 34.49 3.15 24.15
CA MET A 97 33.08 3.01 23.80
C MET A 97 32.95 1.92 22.73
N PRO A 98 32.19 0.82 22.94
CA PRO A 98 31.61 0.14 21.81
C PRO A 98 30.52 1.08 21.31
N MET A 99 30.89 1.96 20.38
CA MET A 99 29.91 2.60 19.52
C MET A 99 29.07 1.45 18.97
N VAL A 100 27.80 1.41 19.35
CA VAL A 100 26.79 0.50 18.84
C VAL A 100 26.69 0.75 17.34
N LEU A 101 27.63 0.20 16.59
CA LEU A 101 27.68 0.19 15.14
C LEU A 101 26.88 -1.03 14.68
N VAL A 102 25.65 -1.14 15.17
CA VAL A 102 24.62 -1.78 14.35
C VAL A 102 24.33 -0.75 13.28
N GLN A 103 25.04 -0.86 12.15
CA GLN A 103 24.74 -0.09 10.96
C GLN A 103 23.24 -0.19 10.70
N ARG A 104 22.52 0.90 10.93
CA ARG A 104 21.16 1.04 10.42
C ARG A 104 21.33 0.99 8.91
N LEU A 105 20.92 -0.13 8.30
CA LEU A 105 20.90 -0.28 6.85
C LEU A 105 20.06 0.88 6.28
N ASP A 106 20.72 1.87 5.68
CA ASP A 106 20.06 3.07 5.16
C ASP A 106 19.44 2.78 3.80
N ILE A 107 18.25 2.17 3.84
CA ILE A 107 17.45 1.79 2.66
C ILE A 107 16.09 2.50 2.61
N ALA A 108 15.91 3.59 3.37
CA ALA A 108 14.61 4.26 3.48
C ALA A 108 14.08 4.75 2.12
N ASN A 109 14.96 5.27 1.27
CA ASN A 109 14.61 5.75 -0.07
C ASN A 109 14.19 4.60 -0.98
N GLU A 110 14.90 3.47 -0.95
CA GLU A 110 14.59 2.28 -1.73
C GLU A 110 13.27 1.66 -1.29
N ILE A 111 13.03 1.56 0.02
CA ILE A 111 11.75 1.11 0.56
C ILE A 111 10.63 2.04 0.12
N GLY A 112 10.84 3.37 0.15
CA GLY A 112 9.90 4.35 -0.40
C GLY A 112 9.58 4.13 -1.87
N ALA A 113 10.59 3.85 -2.70
CA ALA A 113 10.42 3.53 -4.12
C ALA A 113 9.63 2.24 -4.34
N LEU A 114 9.90 1.20 -3.54
CA LEU A 114 9.15 -0.05 -3.56
C LEU A 114 7.68 0.14 -3.15
N PHE A 115 7.41 0.93 -2.12
CA PHE A 115 6.03 1.27 -1.73
C PHE A 115 5.30 2.06 -2.82
N ALA A 116 5.98 3.01 -3.47
CA ALA A 116 5.43 3.73 -4.61
C ALA A 116 5.09 2.77 -5.77
N HIS A 117 5.96 1.80 -6.05
CA HIS A 117 5.72 0.77 -7.04
C HIS A 117 4.50 -0.09 -6.70
N VAL A 118 4.38 -0.60 -5.47
CA VAL A 118 3.19 -1.35 -5.00
C VAL A 118 1.91 -0.53 -5.16
N ALA A 119 1.94 0.77 -4.84
CA ALA A 119 0.79 1.65 -5.02
C ALA A 119 0.39 1.82 -6.50
N ARG A 120 1.37 1.88 -7.42
CA ARG A 120 1.12 1.90 -8.87
C ARG A 120 0.49 0.59 -9.34
N VAL A 121 1.04 -0.55 -8.92
CA VAL A 121 0.47 -1.88 -9.23
C VAL A 121 -0.96 -2.00 -8.72
N ALA A 122 -1.24 -1.59 -7.48
CA ALA A 122 -2.58 -1.59 -6.90
C ALA A 122 -3.56 -0.70 -7.67
N ARG A 123 -3.10 0.47 -8.15
CA ARG A 123 -3.90 1.36 -9.01
C ARG A 123 -4.24 0.70 -10.34
N SER A 124 -3.27 0.02 -10.95
CA SER A 124 -3.45 -0.73 -12.20
C SER A 124 -4.42 -1.90 -11.98
N LEU A 125 -4.25 -2.71 -10.94
CA LEU A 125 -5.19 -3.77 -10.55
C LEU A 125 -6.61 -3.24 -10.46
N ARG A 126 -6.82 -2.10 -9.77
CA ARG A 126 -8.13 -1.47 -9.68
C ARG A 126 -8.68 -1.11 -11.06
N ARG A 127 -7.88 -0.50 -11.94
CA ARG A 127 -8.30 -0.09 -13.29
C ARG A 127 -8.69 -1.27 -14.19
N TYR A 128 -8.01 -2.40 -14.05
CA TYR A 128 -8.28 -3.61 -14.82
C TYR A 128 -9.31 -4.54 -14.16
N SER A 129 -9.70 -4.28 -12.91
CA SER A 129 -10.76 -5.04 -12.23
C SER A 129 -12.14 -4.84 -12.86
N ALA A 130 -12.98 -5.87 -12.74
CA ALA A 130 -14.38 -5.86 -13.20
C ALA A 130 -15.23 -4.72 -12.60
N TYR A 131 -14.83 -4.18 -11.44
CA TYR A 131 -15.57 -3.14 -10.74
C TYR A 131 -15.33 -1.72 -11.26
N SER A 132 -14.23 -1.48 -11.99
CA SER A 132 -13.85 -0.11 -12.36
C SER A 132 -14.53 0.40 -13.63
N ARG A 133 -15.24 -0.46 -14.38
CA ARG A 133 -15.77 -0.11 -15.71
C ARG A 133 -17.31 -0.03 -15.77
N GLY A 134 -17.99 -0.19 -14.63
CA GLY A 134 -19.45 -0.35 -14.59
C GLY A 134 -19.89 -1.68 -15.20
N HIS A 135 -21.08 -2.16 -14.86
CA HIS A 135 -21.57 -3.50 -15.24
C HIS A 135 -21.63 -3.79 -16.76
N ASN A 136 -21.42 -2.79 -17.62
CA ASN A 136 -21.78 -2.84 -19.05
C ASN A 136 -20.64 -2.47 -20.03
N ALA A 137 -19.43 -2.15 -19.58
CA ALA A 137 -18.33 -1.86 -20.50
C ALA A 137 -17.64 -3.17 -20.93
N PRO A 138 -17.26 -3.31 -22.22
CA PRO A 138 -16.55 -4.51 -22.68
C PRO A 138 -15.21 -4.65 -21.95
N GLU A 139 -14.98 -5.83 -21.37
CA GLU A 139 -13.70 -6.17 -20.75
C GLU A 139 -12.62 -6.29 -21.84
N PRO A 140 -11.44 -5.67 -21.66
CA PRO A 140 -10.31 -5.92 -22.55
C PRO A 140 -10.02 -7.41 -22.56
N THR A 141 -9.82 -7.98 -23.75
CA THR A 141 -9.50 -9.41 -23.91
C THR A 141 -8.25 -9.84 -23.14
N THR A 142 -7.38 -8.88 -22.78
CA THR A 142 -6.15 -9.10 -22.01
C THR A 142 -6.32 -8.92 -20.49
N ALA A 143 -7.45 -8.39 -20.01
CA ALA A 143 -7.58 -7.97 -18.61
C ALA A 143 -7.35 -9.11 -17.61
N ARG A 144 -7.82 -10.32 -17.92
CA ARG A 144 -7.54 -11.53 -17.12
C ARG A 144 -6.03 -11.80 -16.95
N TYR A 145 -5.24 -11.59 -18.00
CA TYR A 145 -3.80 -11.83 -17.99
C TYR A 145 -3.08 -10.69 -17.31
N ASP A 146 -3.49 -9.45 -17.60
CA ASP A 146 -2.95 -8.27 -16.93
C ASP A 146 -3.16 -8.35 -15.41
N LEU A 147 -4.34 -8.77 -14.95
CA LEU A 147 -4.63 -8.98 -13.53
C LEU A 147 -3.79 -10.10 -12.91
N HIS A 148 -3.60 -11.22 -13.61
CA HIS A 148 -2.78 -12.32 -13.12
C HIS A 148 -1.34 -11.87 -12.87
N TRP A 149 -0.70 -11.24 -13.86
CA TRP A 149 0.69 -10.80 -13.74
C TRP A 149 0.88 -9.63 -12.77
N LEU A 150 -0.10 -8.71 -12.68
CA LEU A 150 -0.07 -7.66 -11.67
C LEU A 150 -0.22 -8.20 -10.23
N ALA A 151 -1.00 -9.26 -10.04
CA ALA A 151 -1.11 -9.92 -8.74
C ALA A 151 0.17 -10.71 -8.39
N ASP A 152 0.73 -11.43 -9.37
CA ASP A 152 1.97 -12.19 -9.23
C ASP A 152 3.15 -11.28 -8.84
N CYS A 153 3.22 -10.09 -9.44
CA CYS A 153 4.17 -9.02 -9.10
C CYS A 153 4.17 -8.64 -7.61
N LEU A 154 3.03 -8.73 -6.92
CA LEU A 154 2.91 -8.41 -5.49
C LEU A 154 3.25 -9.58 -4.56
N HIS A 155 3.23 -10.82 -5.06
CA HIS A 155 3.30 -12.01 -4.22
C HIS A 155 4.63 -12.08 -3.43
N SER A 156 5.74 -11.72 -4.06
CA SER A 156 7.07 -11.82 -3.46
C SER A 156 7.43 -10.66 -2.51
N PHE A 157 6.58 -9.62 -2.38
CA PHE A 157 6.82 -8.53 -1.43
C PHE A 157 6.64 -8.95 0.03
N ASP A 158 5.85 -9.99 0.30
CA ASP A 158 5.65 -10.51 1.65
C ASP A 158 6.96 -10.98 2.29
N GLN A 159 7.78 -11.69 1.52
CA GLN A 159 9.08 -12.19 1.98
C GLN A 159 10.05 -11.05 2.28
N VAL A 160 10.07 -10.01 1.44
CA VAL A 160 10.85 -8.79 1.67
C VAL A 160 10.40 -8.10 2.96
N GLY A 161 9.09 -7.94 3.16
CA GLY A 161 8.52 -7.36 4.38
C GLY A 161 8.89 -8.15 5.64
N HIS A 162 8.80 -9.48 5.59
CA HIS A 162 9.20 -10.33 6.71
C HIS A 162 10.71 -10.27 7.01
N ALA A 163 11.56 -10.20 6.00
CA ALA A 163 13.00 -10.04 6.19
C ALA A 163 13.35 -8.71 6.86
N LEU A 164 12.70 -7.62 6.45
CA LEU A 164 12.87 -6.28 7.04
C LEU A 164 12.43 -6.26 8.51
N LEU A 165 11.25 -6.81 8.82
CA LEU A 165 10.72 -6.85 10.19
C LEU A 165 11.61 -7.64 11.15
N ARG A 166 12.24 -8.71 10.67
CA ARG A 166 13.14 -9.55 11.46
C ARG A 166 14.58 -9.01 11.52
N GLY A 167 14.89 -7.95 10.77
CA GLY A 167 16.25 -7.42 10.65
C GLY A 167 17.25 -8.44 10.08
N ASN A 168 16.77 -9.42 9.30
CA ASN A 168 17.62 -10.47 8.76
C ASN A 168 18.13 -10.07 7.37
N VAL A 169 19.38 -9.59 7.33
CA VAL A 169 20.05 -9.08 6.13
C VAL A 169 20.22 -10.18 5.07
N ALA A 170 20.61 -11.40 5.47
CA ALA A 170 20.74 -12.52 4.53
C ALA A 170 19.40 -12.90 3.88
N ALA A 171 18.33 -12.99 4.67
CA ALA A 171 16.99 -13.24 4.15
C ALA A 171 16.48 -12.11 3.24
N LEU A 172 16.85 -10.86 3.55
CA LEU A 172 16.51 -9.70 2.72
C LEU A 172 17.19 -9.79 1.36
N ILE A 173 18.47 -10.13 1.32
CA ILE A 173 19.23 -10.32 0.08
C ILE A 173 18.57 -11.39 -0.78
N THR A 174 18.26 -12.56 -0.21
CA THR A 174 17.61 -13.66 -0.94
C THR A 174 16.25 -13.23 -1.50
N ALA A 175 15.38 -12.63 -0.67
CA ALA A 175 14.06 -12.19 -1.13
C ALA A 175 14.15 -11.13 -2.24
N CYS A 176 15.11 -10.20 -2.14
CA CYS A 176 15.34 -9.20 -3.17
C CYS A 176 15.90 -9.82 -4.46
N GLN A 177 16.78 -10.82 -4.38
CA GLN A 177 17.30 -11.54 -5.54
C GLN A 177 16.20 -12.32 -6.26
N ASP A 178 15.33 -12.99 -5.52
CA ASP A 178 14.19 -13.73 -6.07
C ASP A 178 13.22 -12.77 -6.79
N LEU A 179 12.89 -11.64 -6.16
CA LEU A 179 12.05 -10.61 -6.76
C LEU A 179 12.68 -10.01 -8.03
N LEU A 180 13.99 -9.74 -8.01
CA LEU A 180 14.71 -9.23 -9.18
C LEU A 180 14.68 -10.25 -10.34
N SER A 181 14.94 -11.52 -10.04
CA SER A 181 14.93 -12.61 -11.02
C SER A 181 13.55 -12.75 -11.68
N MET A 182 12.49 -12.68 -10.87
CA MET A 182 11.11 -12.70 -11.34
C MET A 182 10.81 -11.52 -12.29
N TYR A 183 11.20 -10.31 -11.92
CA TYR A 183 10.98 -9.11 -12.75
C TYR A 183 11.76 -9.16 -14.06
N GLU A 184 12.99 -9.68 -14.04
CA GLU A 184 13.77 -9.89 -15.25
C GLU A 184 13.17 -10.98 -16.14
N HIS A 185 12.58 -12.02 -15.55
CA HIS A 185 11.87 -13.05 -16.27
C HIS A 185 10.64 -12.49 -16.99
N TYR A 186 9.87 -11.62 -16.34
CA TYR A 186 8.70 -10.99 -16.97
C TYR A 186 9.05 -10.23 -18.26
N LEU A 187 10.23 -9.63 -18.35
CA LEU A 187 10.65 -8.90 -19.54
C LEU A 187 11.16 -9.83 -20.67
N LYS A 188 11.54 -11.05 -20.34
CA LYS A 188 12.14 -12.05 -21.26
C LYS A 188 11.16 -13.15 -21.67
N ASP A 189 10.02 -13.25 -20.98
CA ASP A 189 8.98 -14.23 -21.28
C ASP A 189 8.55 -14.13 -22.75
N GLY A 190 8.53 -15.29 -23.40
CA GLY A 190 8.12 -15.50 -24.79
C GLY A 190 7.00 -16.53 -24.92
N SER A 191 6.37 -16.94 -23.81
CA SER A 191 5.27 -17.88 -23.79
C SER A 191 4.00 -17.30 -24.43
N GLY A 192 3.07 -18.14 -24.88
CA GLY A 192 1.82 -17.70 -25.52
C GLY A 192 0.90 -16.81 -24.67
N TYR A 193 1.22 -16.61 -23.38
CA TYR A 193 0.52 -15.76 -22.43
C TYR A 193 1.48 -14.75 -21.76
N ASN A 194 2.25 -14.05 -22.59
CA ASN A 194 3.40 -13.23 -22.21
C ASN A 194 3.14 -12.22 -21.08
N SER A 195 3.81 -12.43 -19.95
CA SER A 195 4.06 -11.39 -18.94
C SER A 195 4.75 -10.16 -19.55
N ARG A 196 5.64 -10.38 -20.54
CA ARG A 196 6.29 -9.32 -21.31
C ARG A 196 5.32 -8.34 -21.94
N ASP A 197 4.29 -8.84 -22.63
CA ASP A 197 3.31 -7.99 -23.31
C ASP A 197 2.51 -7.16 -22.30
N THR A 198 2.25 -7.71 -21.13
CA THR A 198 1.60 -7.03 -20.01
C THR A 198 2.43 -5.85 -19.53
N PHE A 199 3.69 -6.08 -19.16
CA PHE A 199 4.55 -5.02 -18.61
C PHE A 199 5.05 -4.02 -19.66
N LEU A 200 5.12 -4.40 -20.95
CA LEU A 200 5.35 -3.45 -22.03
C LEU A 200 4.16 -2.51 -22.20
N ARG A 201 2.93 -3.06 -22.24
CA ARG A 201 1.69 -2.28 -22.36
C ARG A 201 1.46 -1.39 -21.13
N LEU A 202 1.76 -1.88 -19.94
CA LEU A 202 1.60 -1.16 -18.68
C LEU A 202 2.85 -0.35 -18.27
N SER A 203 3.87 -0.26 -19.11
CA SER A 203 5.16 0.38 -18.77
C SER A 203 5.03 1.82 -18.24
N SER A 204 4.00 2.56 -18.70
CA SER A 204 3.70 3.92 -18.22
C SER A 204 3.02 3.94 -16.85
N ASP A 205 2.15 2.97 -16.56
CA ASP A 205 1.44 2.88 -15.29
C ASP A 205 2.28 2.17 -14.21
N VAL A 206 3.05 1.15 -14.59
CA VAL A 206 3.85 0.26 -13.74
C VAL A 206 5.25 0.08 -14.35
N PRO A 207 6.15 1.06 -14.19
CA PRO A 207 7.53 0.91 -14.65
C PRO A 207 8.27 -0.07 -13.75
N LEU A 208 8.74 -1.18 -14.33
CA LEU A 208 9.56 -2.17 -13.62
C LEU A 208 10.99 -1.65 -13.38
N SER A 209 11.51 -0.75 -14.21
CA SER A 209 12.88 -0.23 -14.09
C SER A 209 13.16 0.40 -12.73
N GLU A 210 12.30 1.31 -12.29
CA GLU A 210 12.42 1.99 -10.99
C GLU A 210 12.45 0.98 -9.83
N ALA A 211 11.62 -0.06 -9.90
CA ALA A 211 11.59 -1.09 -8.87
C ALA A 211 12.85 -1.97 -8.92
N THR A 212 13.30 -2.39 -10.11
CA THR A 212 14.53 -3.17 -10.25
C THR A 212 15.76 -2.40 -9.78
N ASP A 213 15.81 -1.09 -9.98
CA ASP A 213 16.93 -0.26 -9.53
C ASP A 213 16.93 -0.11 -8.00
N ALA A 214 15.76 0.09 -7.39
CA ALA A 214 15.62 0.07 -5.93
C ALA A 214 16.02 -1.28 -5.33
N ILE A 215 15.60 -2.40 -5.95
CA ILE A 215 15.96 -3.75 -5.50
C ILE A 215 17.47 -3.98 -5.58
N ARG A 216 18.10 -3.62 -6.71
CA ARG A 216 19.56 -3.71 -6.87
C ARG A 216 20.29 -2.87 -5.82
N SER A 217 19.83 -1.64 -5.56
CA SER A 217 20.41 -0.79 -4.51
C SER A 217 20.31 -1.44 -3.13
N ILE A 218 19.16 -2.02 -2.77
CA ILE A 218 18.99 -2.74 -1.49
C ILE A 218 19.99 -3.90 -1.40
N ILE A 219 20.12 -4.71 -2.45
CA ILE A 219 21.04 -5.85 -2.48
C ILE A 219 22.46 -5.37 -2.21
N VAL A 220 22.95 -4.35 -2.94
CA VAL A 220 24.30 -3.81 -2.78
C VAL A 220 24.53 -3.28 -1.36
N LYS A 221 23.59 -2.50 -0.82
CA LYS A 221 23.71 -1.95 0.54
C LYS A 221 23.69 -3.06 1.59
N ALA A 222 22.83 -4.06 1.42
CA ALA A 222 22.70 -5.18 2.32
C ALA A 222 23.94 -6.08 2.31
N THR A 223 24.52 -6.36 1.13
CA THR A 223 25.77 -7.12 1.03
C THR A 223 26.94 -6.37 1.66
N LEU A 224 27.06 -5.06 1.42
CA LEU A 224 28.11 -4.26 2.04
C LEU A 224 27.99 -4.23 3.58
N ALA A 225 26.76 -4.13 4.10
CA ALA A 225 26.52 -4.17 5.54
C ALA A 225 26.84 -5.56 6.14
N GLN A 226 26.56 -6.63 5.39
CA GLN A 226 26.90 -8.01 5.77
C GLN A 226 28.43 -8.19 5.81
N ASP A 227 29.14 -7.77 4.77
CA ASP A 227 30.60 -7.90 4.67
C ASP A 227 31.33 -7.14 5.79
N VAL A 228 30.86 -5.94 6.13
CA VAL A 228 31.43 -5.17 7.26
C VAL A 228 31.17 -5.86 8.60
N ARG A 229 29.98 -6.44 8.78
CA ARG A 229 29.65 -7.17 10.01
C ARG A 229 30.54 -8.41 10.17
N ASP A 230 30.72 -9.16 9.09
CA ASP A 230 31.55 -10.36 9.10
C ASP A 230 33.02 -10.02 9.38
N ALA A 231 33.55 -8.93 8.79
CA ALA A 231 34.91 -8.44 9.06
C ALA A 231 35.14 -7.99 10.52
N VAL A 232 34.18 -7.28 11.13
CA VAL A 232 34.28 -6.87 12.55
C VAL A 232 34.24 -8.09 13.48
N GLN A 233 33.42 -9.09 13.14
CA GLN A 233 33.28 -10.29 13.95
C GLN A 233 34.53 -11.17 13.89
N ASP A 234 35.21 -11.23 12.75
CA ASP A 234 36.50 -11.91 12.62
C ASP A 234 37.62 -11.21 13.42
N ASP A 235 37.68 -9.87 13.41
CA ASP A 235 38.66 -9.10 14.20
C ASP A 235 38.46 -9.26 15.72
N GLU A 236 37.22 -9.31 16.20
CA GLU A 236 36.91 -9.57 17.63
C GLU A 236 37.30 -10.98 18.07
N VAL A 237 37.11 -11.98 17.21
CA VAL A 237 37.49 -13.37 17.49
C VAL A 237 39.00 -13.53 17.54
N VAL A 238 39.73 -12.85 16.64
CA VAL A 238 41.21 -12.84 16.66
C VAL A 238 41.74 -12.10 17.89
N ALA A 239 41.11 -11.00 18.30
CA ALA A 239 41.52 -10.23 19.48
C ALA A 239 41.27 -10.97 20.81
N ASN A 240 40.24 -11.82 20.91
CA ASN A 240 39.96 -12.62 22.11
C ASN A 240 40.72 -13.95 22.19
N ALA A 241 41.39 -14.37 21.12
CA ALA A 241 42.11 -15.64 21.04
C ALA A 241 43.64 -15.51 21.22
N GLY A 242 44.17 -14.28 21.34
CA GLY A 242 45.58 -13.98 21.61
C GLY A 242 45.84 -13.63 23.08
#